data_AF-V3ZQY8-F1
#
_entry.id   AF-V3ZQY8-F1
#
_cell.length_a   1.000
_cell.length_b   1.000
_cell.length_c   1.000
_cell.angle_alpha   90.00
_cell.angle_beta   90.00
_cell.angle_gamma   90.00
#
_symmetry.space_group_name_H-M   'P 1'
#
loop_
_entity.id
_entity.type
_entity.pdbx_description
1 polymer ?
#
loop_
_entity_poly.entity_id
_entity_poly.type
_entity_poly.pdbx_seq_one_letter_code
_entity_poly.pdbx_strand_id
1 'polypeptide(L)'
;MKVNIIYFLLDIDIDKVFLGASDLDEEGVWKWLNGEPVKSTLFRPNEPNDSNGREHCLIESRAGYNDVRCSLDHTYICEVPTKNAYSPN
;
A
#
# COMPACT_ATOMS: atom_id res chain seq x y z
N MET A 1 -0.80 10.60 -0.73
CA MET A 1 -1.98 9.75 -1.01
C MET A 1 -3.17 9.98 -0.05
N LYS A 2 -4.18 10.76 -0.47
CA LYS A 2 -5.51 10.87 0.20
C LYS A 2 -6.66 10.71 -0.81
N VAL A 3 -6.38 10.09 -1.95
CA VAL A 3 -7.41 9.76 -2.93
C VAL A 3 -8.06 8.46 -2.47
N ASN A 4 -9.39 8.38 -2.53
CA ASN A 4 -10.10 7.16 -2.19
C ASN A 4 -9.89 6.14 -3.31
N ILE A 5 -8.80 5.38 -3.20
CA ILE A 5 -8.37 4.37 -4.17
C ILE A 5 -9.45 3.29 -4.31
N ILE A 6 -10.27 3.03 -3.29
CA ILE A 6 -11.36 2.05 -3.34
C ILE A 6 -12.32 2.34 -4.49
N TYR A 7 -12.77 3.59 -4.70
CA TYR A 7 -13.66 3.90 -5.83
C TYR A 7 -12.99 3.62 -7.18
N PHE A 8 -11.69 3.94 -7.30
CA PHE A 8 -10.93 3.63 -8.50
C PHE A 8 -10.81 2.12 -8.74
N LEU A 9 -10.59 1.32 -7.69
CA LEU A 9 -10.52 -0.14 -7.77
C LEU A 9 -11.85 -0.78 -8.17
N LEU A 10 -12.98 -0.20 -7.75
CA LEU A 10 -14.32 -0.66 -8.14
C LEU A 10 -14.56 -0.50 -9.65
N ASP A 11 -14.05 0.57 -10.25
CA ASP A 11 -14.28 0.90 -11.66
C ASP A 11 -13.42 0.06 -12.63
N ILE A 12 -12.29 -0.47 -12.15
CA ILE A 12 -11.33 -1.24 -12.97
C ILE A 12 -11.35 -2.75 -12.71
N ASP A 13 -12.29 -3.24 -11.89
CA ASP A 13 -12.45 -4.64 -11.51
C ASP A 13 -11.15 -5.28 -10.97
N ILE A 14 -10.42 -4.53 -10.14
CA ILE A 14 -9.20 -5.02 -9.49
C ILE A 14 -9.47 -5.25 -8.00
N ASP A 15 -9.26 -6.49 -7.55
CA ASP A 15 -9.52 -6.89 -6.17
C ASP A 15 -8.43 -6.47 -5.18
N LYS A 16 -7.17 -6.43 -5.66
CA LYS A 16 -5.98 -6.18 -4.85
C LYS A 16 -4.94 -5.43 -5.64
N VAL A 17 -4.35 -4.41 -5.05
CA VAL A 17 -3.23 -3.67 -5.63
C VAL A 17 -2.10 -3.51 -4.64
N PHE A 18 -0.86 -3.62 -5.12
CA PHE A 18 0.28 -3.15 -4.37
C PHE A 18 0.25 -1.63 -4.23
N LEU A 19 0.55 -1.19 -3.01
CA LEU A 19 0.88 0.19 -2.72
C LEU A 19 2.36 0.30 -2.39
N GLY A 20 2.90 1.51 -2.48
CA GLY A 20 4.30 1.80 -2.15
C GLY A 20 4.58 1.86 -0.65
N ALA A 21 4.17 0.85 0.12
CA ALA A 21 4.54 0.73 1.53
C ALA A 21 5.02 -0.67 1.87
N SER A 22 5.94 -0.71 2.84
CA SER A 22 6.58 -1.92 3.34
C SER A 22 7.06 -1.71 4.77
N ASP A 23 7.36 -2.80 5.45
CA ASP A 23 8.09 -2.86 6.72
C ASP A 23 9.42 -3.63 6.59
N LEU A 24 9.91 -3.80 5.35
CA LEU A 24 11.20 -4.45 5.03
C LEU A 24 12.40 -3.94 5.84
N ASP A 25 12.38 -2.68 6.28
CA ASP A 25 13.44 -2.10 7.10
C ASP A 25 13.40 -2.60 8.56
N GLU A 26 12.20 -2.77 9.10
CA GLU A 26 11.94 -3.13 10.50
C GLU A 26 10.51 -3.69 10.63
N GLU A 27 10.41 -4.98 10.92
CA GLU A 27 9.14 -5.72 11.05
C GLU A 27 8.15 -5.00 11.97
N GLY A 28 6.91 -4.82 11.50
CA GLY A 28 5.86 -4.08 12.21
C GLY A 28 5.95 -2.55 12.11
N VAL A 29 6.99 -1.98 11.51
CA VAL A 29 7.15 -0.53 11.28
C VAL A 29 6.90 -0.20 9.81
N TRP A 30 5.62 0.00 9.49
CA TRP A 30 5.17 0.28 8.13
C TRP A 30 5.43 1.72 7.69
N LYS A 31 6.14 1.87 6.56
CA LYS A 31 6.46 3.16 5.95
C LYS A 31 6.07 3.20 4.49
N TRP A 32 5.61 4.36 4.04
CA TRP A 32 5.50 4.68 2.62
C TRP A 32 6.90 4.91 2.02
N LEU A 33 7.04 4.85 0.70
CA LEU A 33 8.30 5.12 -0.02
C LEU A 33 8.92 6.49 0.29
N ASN A 34 8.12 7.46 0.75
CA ASN A 34 8.59 8.79 1.16
C ASN A 34 9.05 8.84 2.63
N GLY A 35 9.02 7.73 3.36
CA GLY A 35 9.39 7.62 4.77
C GLY A 35 8.27 7.96 5.77
N GLU A 36 7.10 8.41 5.32
CA GLU A 36 5.98 8.67 6.22
C GLU A 36 5.39 7.36 6.79
N PRO A 37 4.94 7.36 8.06
CA PRO A 37 4.36 6.17 8.66
C PRO A 37 2.99 5.82 8.07
N VAL A 38 2.72 4.53 7.90
CA VAL A 38 1.39 4.04 7.54
C VAL A 38 0.49 4.04 8.77
N LYS A 39 -0.78 4.43 8.60
CA LYS A 39 -1.76 4.41 9.70
C LYS A 39 -2.24 2.99 9.94
N SER A 40 -2.02 2.47 11.16
CA SER A 40 -2.45 1.12 11.56
C SER A 40 -3.97 0.91 11.44
N THR A 41 -4.78 1.97 11.55
CA THR A 41 -6.25 1.90 11.42
C THR A 41 -6.74 1.56 10.00
N LEU A 42 -5.85 1.49 9.00
CA LEU A 42 -6.19 1.14 7.62
C LEU A 42 -6.08 -0.37 7.35
N PHE A 43 -5.41 -1.12 8.22
CA PHE A 43 -5.34 -2.57 8.13
C PHE A 43 -6.69 -3.20 8.43
N ARG A 44 -6.99 -4.26 7.70
CA ARG A 44 -8.19 -5.07 7.96
C ARG A 44 -8.03 -5.83 9.28
N PRO A 45 -9.11 -6.35 9.88
CA PRO A 45 -9.01 -7.12 11.11
C PRO A 45 -8.00 -8.26 11.00
N ASN A 46 -7.14 -8.38 12.02
CA ASN A 46 -6.03 -9.34 12.14
C ASN A 46 -4.82 -9.08 11.25
N GLU A 47 -4.70 -7.92 10.59
CA GLU A 47 -3.51 -7.53 9.84
C GLU A 47 -2.76 -6.34 10.47
N PRO A 48 -1.46 -6.19 10.18
CA PRO A 48 -0.59 -7.14 9.46
C PRO A 48 -0.30 -8.40 10.30
N ASN A 49 -0.17 -9.56 9.66
CA ASN A 49 -0.01 -10.84 10.37
C ASN A 49 1.34 -11.53 10.15
N ASP A 50 2.15 -11.03 9.23
CA ASP A 50 3.46 -11.56 8.82
C ASP A 50 3.44 -13.08 8.58
N SER A 51 2.58 -13.54 7.66
CA SER A 51 2.31 -14.98 7.52
C SER A 51 3.57 -15.77 7.18
N ASN A 52 4.04 -16.55 8.16
CA ASN A 52 5.27 -17.34 8.11
C ASN A 52 6.57 -16.50 8.07
N GLY A 53 6.56 -15.24 8.50
CA GLY A 53 7.77 -14.41 8.56
C GLY A 53 8.25 -13.92 7.20
N ARG A 54 7.33 -13.56 6.29
CA ARG A 54 7.63 -13.31 4.87
C ARG A 54 6.79 -12.22 4.23
N GLU A 55 5.88 -11.57 4.95
CA GLU A 55 4.91 -10.65 4.37
C GLU A 55 5.29 -9.20 4.66
N HIS A 56 6.00 -8.58 3.73
CA HIS A 56 6.59 -7.25 3.96
C HIS A 56 6.15 -6.19 2.95
N CYS A 57 5.18 -6.49 2.09
CA CYS A 57 4.66 -5.56 1.08
C CYS A 57 3.17 -5.30 1.28
N LEU A 58 2.76 -4.05 1.18
CA LEU A 58 1.38 -3.63 1.41
C LEU A 58 0.53 -3.82 0.16
N ILE A 59 -0.61 -4.49 0.32
CA ILE A 59 -1.71 -4.40 -0.65
C ILE A 59 -2.91 -3.65 -0.05
N GLU A 60 -3.65 -2.97 -0.92
CA GLU A 60 -5.01 -2.50 -0.63
C GLU A 60 -6.02 -3.44 -1.28
N SER A 61 -7.07 -3.76 -0.53
CA SER A 61 -8.21 -4.55 -0.98
C SER A 61 -9.52 -3.95 -0.47
N ARG A 62 -10.66 -4.48 -0.92
CA ARG A 62 -11.99 -4.09 -0.41
C ARG A 62 -12.15 -4.26 1.11
N ALA A 63 -11.35 -5.12 1.74
CA ALA A 63 -11.40 -5.37 3.18
C ALA A 63 -10.52 -4.41 3.99
N GLY A 64 -9.70 -3.58 3.34
CA GLY A 64 -8.63 -2.79 3.95
C GLY A 64 -7.25 -3.32 3.58
N TYR A 65 -6.23 -2.80 4.27
CA TYR A 65 -4.84 -3.14 4.02
C TYR A 65 -4.47 -4.52 4.56
N ASN A 66 -3.54 -5.16 3.85
CA ASN A 66 -2.97 -6.45 4.19
C ASN A 66 -1.50 -6.46 3.79
N ASP A 67 -0.67 -7.08 4.60
CA ASP A 67 0.69 -7.46 4.25
C ASP A 67 0.67 -8.74 3.43
N VAL A 68 1.56 -8.82 2.43
CA VAL A 68 1.74 -10.02 1.62
C VAL A 68 3.21 -10.18 1.26
N ARG A 69 3.57 -11.38 0.78
CA ARG A 69 4.89 -11.62 0.19
C ARG A 69 5.12 -10.68 -0.99
N CYS A 70 6.23 -9.96 -0.96
CA CYS A 70 6.64 -9.06 -2.03
C CYS A 70 6.84 -9.75 -3.40
N SER A 71 7.01 -11.07 -3.42
CA SER A 71 7.20 -11.85 -4.64
C SER A 71 5.89 -12.23 -5.35
N LEU A 72 4.73 -11.86 -4.81
CA LEU A 72 3.45 -12.12 -5.48
C LEU A 72 3.28 -11.22 -6.70
N ASP A 73 2.53 -11.72 -7.68
CA ASP A 73 2.19 -10.96 -8.89
C ASP A 73 0.84 -10.24 -8.68
N HIS A 74 0.91 -8.95 -8.34
CA HIS A 74 -0.25 -8.07 -8.24
C HIS A 74 -0.01 -6.77 -9.03
N THR A 75 -1.11 -6.20 -9.55
CA THR A 75 -1.12 -4.85 -10.11
C THR A 75 -0.65 -3.84 -9.05
N TYR A 76 0.05 -2.79 -9.46
CA TYR A 76 0.45 -1.69 -8.59
C TYR A 76 -0.14 -0.35 -9.06
N ILE A 77 -0.27 0.59 -8.14
CA ILE A 77 -0.67 1.98 -8.43
C ILE A 77 0.45 2.93 -8.02
N CYS A 78 0.69 3.97 -8.84
CA CYS A 78 1.66 5.02 -8.55
C CYS A 78 0.96 6.36 -8.28
N GLU A 79 1.39 7.05 -7.22
CA GLU A 79 1.08 8.47 -7.03
C GLU A 79 2.10 9.31 -7.83
N VAL A 80 1.60 10.24 -8.65
CA VAL A 80 2.44 11.18 -9.40
C VAL A 80 2.12 12.61 -8.96
N PRO A 81 3.13 13.49 -8.83
CA PRO A 81 2.87 14.90 -8.57
C PRO A 81 2.01 15.50 -9.69
N THR A 82 1.01 16.31 -9.35
CA THR A 82 0.28 17.08 -10.36
C THR A 82 1.23 18.14 -10.96
N LYS A 83 0.98 18.60 -12.20
CA LYS A 83 1.87 19.54 -12.92
C LYS A 83 2.29 20.78 -12.10
N ASN A 84 1.51 21.20 -11.11
CA ASN A 84 1.83 22.35 -10.24
C ASN A 84 2.87 22.04 -9.14
N ALA A 85 3.18 20.78 -8.87
CA ALA A 85 4.20 20.35 -7.91
C ALA A 85 5.57 20.11 -8.56
N TYR A 86 5.65 20.10 -9.89
CA TYR A 86 6.87 20.00 -10.67
C TYR A 86 7.13 21.33 -11.40
N SER A 87 7.39 22.38 -10.64
CA SER A 87 8.08 23.56 -11.19
C SER A 87 9.56 23.36 -10.90
N PRO A 88 10.37 22.88 -11.86
CA PRO A 88 11.82 22.95 -11.71
C PRO A 88 12.17 24.44 -11.59
N ASN A 89 12.75 24.83 -10.45
CA ASN A 89 13.47 26.09 -10.36
C ASN A 89 14.72 26.02 -11.25
#